data_AF-A0A2D0N916-F1
#
_entry.id   AF-A0A2D0N916-F1
#
_cell.length_a   1.000
_cell.length_b   1.000
_cell.length_c   1.000
_cell.angle_alpha   90.00
_cell.angle_beta   90.00
_cell.angle_gamma   90.00
#
_symmetry.space_group_name_H-M   'P 1'
#
loop_
_entity.id
_entity.type
_entity.pdbx_description
1 polymer ?
#
loop_
_entity_poly.entity_id
_entity_poly.type
_entity_poly.pdbx_seq_one_letter_code
_entity_poly.pdbx_strand_id
1 'polypeptide(L)'
;MKHIRIYFIAVAAIFLLHACSPAEGDFTGHEYMPDMGHAVTYEANVLSDYYYNTWDLASTFPKRDITRTFLTPVKGTVPRGYAGVYFAQNGTAQNAVMENLHGQSTANAISIPLNGSVPYYYADTPEDRERAKAEIIENPFPITTRGLEQGKELYDLYCAICHGTAGNGMGYLVSDDNPNAVYPAQPANLINEDFSNSSNGRFYHAIVYGLNVMGSYSDKLSYEERWQVIHYIRSLQAKEAGAAYDQTTNSFNAAYGTPAGSEESMIAEGPMSDEMEAPGEGGTEEGTEDHGGTEDHSGGH
;
A
#
# COMPACT_ATOMS: atom_id res chain seq x y z
N MET A 1 43.56 -3.20 57.07
CA MET A 1 42.34 -3.96 56.69
C MET A 1 41.02 -3.18 56.82
N LYS A 2 40.87 -2.16 57.69
CA LYS A 2 39.60 -1.40 57.83
C LYS A 2 39.18 -0.60 56.59
N HIS A 3 40.11 -0.12 55.78
CA HIS A 3 39.80 0.66 54.56
C HIS A 3 39.51 -0.21 53.33
N ILE A 4 39.82 -1.51 53.35
CA ILE A 4 39.67 -2.39 52.18
C ILE A 4 38.19 -2.57 51.79
N ARG A 5 37.29 -2.58 52.79
CA ARG A 5 35.84 -2.63 52.58
C ARG A 5 35.31 -1.35 51.93
N ILE A 6 35.86 -0.20 52.33
CA ILE A 6 35.48 1.11 51.77
C ILE A 6 35.95 1.21 50.31
N TYR A 7 37.17 0.77 50.01
CA TYR A 7 37.65 0.68 48.62
C TYR A 7 36.79 -0.25 47.76
N PHE A 8 36.40 -1.41 48.29
CA PHE A 8 35.55 -2.35 47.54
C PHE A 8 34.17 -1.76 47.23
N ILE A 9 33.55 -1.07 48.20
CA ILE A 9 32.26 -0.40 48.01
C ILE A 9 32.38 0.76 47.00
N ALA A 10 33.46 1.54 47.07
CA ALA A 10 33.69 2.65 46.13
C ALA A 10 33.88 2.13 44.69
N VAL A 11 34.64 1.06 44.50
CA VAL A 11 34.83 0.45 43.17
C VAL A 11 33.52 -0.16 42.65
N ALA A 12 32.76 -0.86 43.50
CA ALA A 12 31.46 -1.41 43.13
C ALA A 12 30.45 -0.31 42.74
N ALA A 13 30.44 0.82 43.45
CA ALA A 13 29.58 1.96 43.12
C ALA A 13 29.96 2.60 41.78
N ILE A 14 31.25 2.73 41.47
CA ILE A 14 31.72 3.25 40.17
C ILE A 14 31.28 2.32 39.02
N PHE A 15 31.40 1.01 39.20
CA PHE A 15 30.92 0.03 38.23
C PHE A 15 29.41 0.11 38.01
N LEU A 16 28.62 0.25 39.08
CA LEU A 16 27.17 0.41 38.99
C LEU A 16 26.74 1.70 38.27
N LEU A 17 27.49 2.80 38.46
CA LEU A 17 27.22 4.05 37.76
C LEU A 17 27.60 3.99 36.28
N HIS A 18 28.63 3.21 35.90
CA HIS A 18 28.99 3.01 34.50
C HIS A 18 28.05 2.02 33.80
N ALA A 19 27.48 1.05 34.51
CA ALA A 19 26.55 0.07 33.94
C ALA A 19 25.23 0.69 33.43
N CYS A 20 24.87 1.90 33.88
CA CYS A 20 23.67 2.62 33.47
C CYS A 20 24.01 3.96 32.80
N SER A 21 25.06 4.01 31.98
CA SER A 21 25.34 5.21 31.19
C SER A 21 24.31 5.37 30.06
N PRO A 22 23.65 6.54 29.92
CA PRO A 22 22.72 6.80 28.83
C PRO A 22 23.46 6.93 27.50
N ALA A 23 22.74 6.75 26.39
CA ALA A 23 23.27 7.10 25.08
C ALA A 23 23.54 8.61 25.00
N GLU A 24 24.74 9.01 24.56
CA GLU A 24 25.12 10.41 24.39
C GLU A 24 26.10 10.57 23.23
N GLY A 25 25.83 11.53 22.33
CA GLY A 25 26.64 11.77 21.14
C GLY A 25 26.78 10.52 20.26
N ASP A 26 28.03 10.09 20.05
CA ASP A 26 28.36 8.90 19.24
C ASP A 26 28.28 7.57 20.03
N PHE A 27 27.94 7.63 21.33
CA PHE A 27 27.76 6.44 22.15
C PHE A 27 26.28 6.03 22.16
N THR A 28 25.99 4.86 21.59
CA THR A 28 24.63 4.31 21.46
C THR A 28 24.05 3.76 22.77
N GLY A 29 24.81 3.81 23.87
CA GLY A 29 24.41 3.24 25.16
C GLY A 29 24.91 1.81 25.36
N HIS A 30 24.58 1.24 26.52
CA HIS A 30 24.78 -0.18 26.78
C HIS A 30 23.57 -0.99 26.31
N GLU A 31 23.81 -2.03 25.52
CA GLU A 31 22.78 -2.97 25.09
C GLU A 31 22.66 -4.12 26.12
N TYR A 32 21.44 -4.37 26.60
CA TYR A 32 21.13 -5.56 27.40
C TYR A 32 20.70 -6.69 26.46
N MET A 33 21.35 -7.85 26.55
CA MET A 33 21.11 -9.02 25.68
C MET A 33 21.26 -8.70 24.18
N PRO A 34 22.47 -8.33 23.74
CA PRO A 34 22.71 -7.94 22.34
C PRO A 34 22.53 -9.08 21.33
N ASP A 35 22.59 -10.33 21.76
CA ASP A 35 22.28 -11.52 20.97
C ASP A 35 20.83 -11.55 20.47
N MET A 36 19.91 -10.88 21.17
CA MET A 36 18.51 -10.72 20.78
C MET A 36 18.28 -9.51 19.86
N GLY A 37 19.08 -8.45 20.01
CA GLY A 37 18.96 -7.22 19.21
C GLY A 37 19.64 -7.29 17.85
N HIS A 38 20.68 -8.12 17.75
CA HIS A 38 21.49 -8.30 16.53
C HIS A 38 21.40 -9.74 16.06
N ALA A 39 20.30 -10.09 15.38
CA ALA A 39 20.09 -11.45 14.91
C ALA A 39 21.23 -11.92 13.98
N VAL A 40 21.65 -13.18 14.14
CA VAL A 40 22.63 -13.83 13.23
C VAL A 40 22.05 -14.03 11.82
N THR A 41 20.72 -14.04 11.70
CA THR A 41 20.01 -14.18 10.43
C THR A 41 20.22 -12.96 9.54
N TYR A 42 20.31 -13.18 8.23
CA TYR A 42 20.38 -12.08 7.27
C TYR A 42 19.01 -11.42 7.11
N GLU A 43 18.99 -10.09 7.09
CA GLU A 43 17.80 -9.30 6.72
C GLU A 43 18.13 -8.36 5.55
N ALA A 44 17.13 -8.07 4.74
CA ALA A 44 17.30 -7.15 3.62
C ALA A 44 17.68 -5.75 4.12
N ASN A 45 18.73 -5.16 3.56
CA ASN A 45 19.25 -3.83 3.91
C ASN A 45 19.86 -3.68 5.31
N VAL A 46 20.09 -4.76 6.07
CA VAL A 46 20.67 -4.73 7.43
C VAL A 46 22.08 -5.32 7.43
N LEU A 47 23.08 -4.56 7.88
CA LEU A 47 24.43 -5.09 8.05
C LEU A 47 24.43 -6.14 9.17
N SER A 48 24.80 -7.38 8.85
CA SER A 48 24.84 -8.49 9.82
C SER A 48 26.13 -8.57 10.63
N ASP A 49 27.01 -7.58 10.50
CA ASP A 49 28.30 -7.55 11.20
C ASP A 49 28.12 -7.01 12.63
N TYR A 50 27.92 -7.95 13.57
CA TYR A 50 27.92 -7.66 14.99
C TYR A 50 28.97 -8.52 15.70
N TYR A 51 30.00 -7.87 16.24
CA TYR A 51 31.22 -8.51 16.77
C TYR A 51 30.98 -9.67 17.75
N TYR A 52 29.95 -9.58 18.61
CA TYR A 52 29.67 -10.64 19.59
C TYR A 52 28.93 -11.85 18.98
N ASN A 53 28.35 -11.70 17.79
CA ASN A 53 27.56 -12.72 17.10
C ASN A 53 28.23 -13.22 15.81
N THR A 54 29.36 -12.63 15.40
CA THR A 54 30.14 -13.03 14.22
C THR A 54 31.50 -13.59 14.65
N TRP A 55 31.76 -14.86 14.33
CA TRP A 55 32.99 -15.56 14.77
C TRP A 55 34.13 -15.51 13.75
N ASP A 56 33.85 -15.06 12.51
CA ASP A 56 34.83 -14.80 11.47
C ASP A 56 34.31 -13.79 10.42
N LEU A 57 35.23 -13.25 9.62
CA LEU A 57 34.90 -12.35 8.48
C LEU A 57 34.18 -13.07 7.33
N ALA A 58 34.20 -14.41 7.30
CA ALA A 58 33.51 -15.19 6.28
C ALA A 58 31.98 -15.25 6.54
N SER A 59 31.58 -15.09 7.80
CA SER A 59 30.18 -15.04 8.27
C SER A 59 29.58 -13.64 8.20
N THR A 60 30.38 -12.63 7.87
CA THR A 60 29.93 -11.23 7.69
C THR A 60 29.70 -10.95 6.21
N PHE A 61 28.49 -10.51 5.85
CA PHE A 61 28.20 -10.04 4.50
C PHE A 61 28.12 -8.50 4.51
N PRO A 62 28.85 -7.78 3.64
CA PRO A 62 28.73 -6.34 3.59
C PRO A 62 27.32 -5.94 3.13
N LYS A 63 26.82 -4.80 3.64
CA LYS A 63 25.47 -4.28 3.31
C LYS A 63 25.18 -4.25 1.81
N ARG A 64 26.20 -3.95 1.01
CA ARG A 64 26.10 -3.91 -0.45
C ARG A 64 25.85 -5.31 -1.06
N ASP A 65 26.43 -6.36 -0.49
CA ASP A 65 26.35 -7.68 -1.09
C ASP A 65 25.02 -8.34 -0.69
N ILE A 66 24.54 -8.17 0.55
CA ILE A 66 23.16 -8.57 0.94
C ILE A 66 22.06 -7.79 0.21
N THR A 67 22.35 -6.59 -0.30
CA THR A 67 21.40 -5.82 -1.14
C THR A 67 21.50 -6.16 -2.62
N ARG A 68 22.60 -6.81 -3.05
CA ARG A 68 22.85 -7.19 -4.45
C ARG A 68 22.60 -8.66 -4.74
N THR A 69 22.65 -9.53 -3.74
CA THR A 69 22.58 -10.97 -3.93
C THR A 69 21.17 -11.48 -3.64
N PHE A 70 20.41 -11.73 -4.72
CA PHE A 70 19.17 -12.51 -4.77
C PHE A 70 17.98 -11.81 -4.10
N LEU A 71 17.12 -11.13 -4.86
CA LEU A 71 15.79 -11.65 -5.19
C LEU A 71 15.18 -10.87 -6.37
N THR A 72 15.93 -10.49 -7.42
CA THR A 72 15.24 -10.26 -8.71
C THR A 72 14.70 -11.63 -9.13
N PRO A 73 13.38 -11.84 -9.15
CA PRO A 73 12.84 -13.14 -9.46
C PRO A 73 13.33 -13.59 -10.85
N VAL A 74 13.44 -14.90 -11.07
CA VAL A 74 13.79 -15.42 -12.41
C VAL A 74 12.82 -14.82 -13.41
N LYS A 75 13.33 -14.40 -14.58
CA LYS A 75 12.50 -13.80 -15.63
C LYS A 75 11.28 -14.68 -15.91
N GLY A 76 10.09 -14.08 -15.85
CA GLY A 76 8.81 -14.80 -16.01
C GLY A 76 8.16 -15.25 -14.70
N THR A 77 8.77 -14.98 -13.54
CA THR A 77 8.09 -15.17 -12.26
C THR A 77 6.89 -14.24 -12.18
N VAL A 78 5.71 -14.80 -11.91
CA VAL A 78 4.48 -14.05 -11.70
C VAL A 78 4.16 -14.07 -10.20
N PRO A 79 4.10 -12.91 -9.53
CA PRO A 79 3.70 -12.86 -8.14
C PRO A 79 2.21 -13.13 -7.96
N ARG A 80 1.84 -13.64 -6.78
CA ARG A 80 0.43 -13.69 -6.35
C ARG A 80 0.02 -12.31 -5.82
N GLY A 81 -1.25 -11.94 -6.03
CA GLY A 81 -1.80 -10.63 -5.67
C GLY A 81 -2.41 -9.93 -6.88
N TYR A 82 -1.97 -8.70 -7.16
CA TYR A 82 -2.52 -7.87 -8.25
C TYR A 82 -2.40 -8.47 -9.66
N ALA A 83 -1.58 -9.52 -9.87
CA ALA A 83 -1.55 -10.21 -11.15
C ALA A 83 -2.94 -10.74 -11.56
N GLY A 84 -3.77 -11.21 -10.61
CA GLY A 84 -5.15 -11.62 -10.89
C GLY A 84 -6.03 -10.46 -11.33
N VAL A 85 -5.89 -9.30 -10.70
CA VAL A 85 -6.61 -8.07 -11.03
C VAL A 85 -6.21 -7.56 -12.42
N TYR A 86 -4.92 -7.62 -12.73
CA TYR A 86 -4.39 -7.21 -14.03
C TYR A 86 -5.00 -8.00 -15.20
N PHE A 87 -5.28 -9.29 -15.01
CA PHE A 87 -5.88 -10.15 -16.05
C PHE A 87 -7.42 -10.19 -16.01
N ALA A 88 -8.05 -9.58 -15.01
CA ALA A 88 -9.50 -9.54 -14.93
C ALA A 88 -10.08 -8.59 -15.99
N GLN A 89 -11.17 -9.03 -16.63
CA GLN A 89 -11.65 -8.43 -17.89
C GLN A 89 -12.44 -7.13 -17.71
N ASN A 90 -12.95 -6.85 -16.51
CA ASN A 90 -13.78 -5.68 -16.20
C ASN A 90 -13.71 -5.33 -14.71
N GLY A 91 -14.19 -4.12 -14.36
CA GLY A 91 -14.19 -3.61 -12.98
C GLY A 91 -14.87 -4.54 -11.97
N THR A 92 -15.94 -5.23 -12.35
CA THR A 92 -16.63 -6.20 -11.49
C THR A 92 -15.76 -7.42 -11.17
N ALA A 93 -15.11 -8.00 -12.19
CA ALA A 93 -14.19 -9.11 -12.01
C ALA A 93 -12.94 -8.70 -11.22
N GLN A 94 -12.47 -7.46 -11.40
CA GLN A 94 -11.37 -6.87 -10.64
C GLN A 94 -11.74 -6.70 -9.17
N ASN A 95 -12.93 -6.16 -8.87
CA ASN A 95 -13.46 -6.01 -7.52
C ASN A 95 -13.62 -7.37 -6.83
N ALA A 96 -14.18 -8.36 -7.51
CA ALA A 96 -14.31 -9.71 -6.96
C ALA A 96 -12.95 -10.35 -6.64
N VAL A 97 -11.94 -10.18 -7.49
CA VAL A 97 -10.58 -10.64 -7.20
C VAL A 97 -10.01 -9.92 -5.98
N MET A 98 -10.21 -8.61 -5.88
CA MET A 98 -9.74 -7.81 -4.75
C MET A 98 -10.42 -8.19 -3.44
N GLU A 99 -11.74 -8.38 -3.44
CA GLU A 99 -12.52 -8.82 -2.27
C GLU A 99 -12.01 -10.16 -1.73
N ASN A 100 -11.68 -11.10 -2.63
CA ASN A 100 -11.05 -12.36 -2.25
C ASN A 100 -9.66 -12.16 -1.63
N LEU A 101 -8.86 -11.26 -2.18
CA LEU A 101 -7.50 -11.01 -1.70
C LEU A 101 -7.48 -10.28 -0.34
N HIS A 102 -8.43 -9.39 -0.10
CA HIS A 102 -8.63 -8.69 1.17
C HIS A 102 -9.29 -9.55 2.25
N GLY A 103 -9.67 -10.79 1.92
CA GLY A 103 -10.35 -11.66 2.87
C GLY A 103 -11.78 -11.23 3.18
N GLN A 104 -12.44 -10.55 2.23
CA GLN A 104 -13.81 -10.06 2.38
C GLN A 104 -14.84 -10.99 1.73
N SER A 105 -14.41 -11.93 0.88
CA SER A 105 -15.31 -12.76 0.07
C SER A 105 -16.10 -13.83 0.84
N THR A 106 -15.61 -14.28 2.00
CA THR A 106 -16.31 -15.23 2.87
C THR A 106 -15.96 -15.01 4.34
N ALA A 107 -16.82 -15.47 5.26
CA ALA A 107 -16.64 -15.29 6.70
C ALA A 107 -15.33 -15.87 7.28
N ASN A 108 -14.69 -16.82 6.58
CA ASN A 108 -13.42 -17.44 6.99
C ASN A 108 -12.24 -16.99 6.11
N ALA A 109 -12.43 -16.00 5.24
CA ALA A 109 -11.37 -15.53 4.37
C ALA A 109 -10.34 -14.74 5.19
N ILE A 110 -9.07 -14.95 4.85
CA ILE A 110 -7.93 -14.29 5.50
C ILE A 110 -7.33 -13.34 4.49
N SER A 111 -7.14 -12.08 4.89
CA SER A 111 -6.46 -11.10 4.04
C SER A 111 -5.03 -11.56 3.74
N ILE A 112 -4.68 -11.58 2.46
CA ILE A 112 -3.33 -11.88 2.01
C ILE A 112 -2.62 -10.55 1.77
N PRO A 113 -1.40 -10.33 2.29
CA PRO A 113 -0.64 -9.14 1.96
C PRO A 113 -0.37 -9.11 0.45
N LEU A 114 -0.87 -8.07 -0.21
CA LEU A 114 -0.74 -7.88 -1.64
C LEU A 114 0.66 -7.36 -1.95
N ASN A 115 1.35 -8.03 -2.88
CA ASN A 115 2.57 -7.47 -3.43
C ASN A 115 2.24 -6.41 -4.48
N GLY A 116 3.07 -5.38 -4.63
CA GLY A 116 2.84 -4.27 -5.56
C GLY A 116 3.25 -4.51 -7.02
N SER A 117 3.59 -5.75 -7.42
CA SER A 117 4.11 -6.06 -8.74
C SER A 117 3.07 -6.75 -9.62
N VAL A 118 2.89 -6.24 -10.84
CA VAL A 118 2.09 -6.87 -11.89
C VAL A 118 2.95 -7.05 -13.14
N PRO A 119 2.61 -8.02 -14.02
CA PRO A 119 3.20 -8.06 -15.34
C PRO A 119 2.96 -6.75 -16.10
N TYR A 120 4.02 -6.19 -16.68
CA TYR A 120 3.92 -5.02 -17.56
C TYR A 120 4.56 -5.37 -18.90
N TYR A 121 3.72 -5.53 -19.92
CA TYR A 121 4.12 -6.05 -21.24
C TYR A 121 4.46 -4.96 -22.26
N TYR A 122 4.88 -3.79 -21.78
CA TYR A 122 5.36 -2.68 -22.60
C TYR A 122 6.80 -2.43 -22.23
N ALA A 123 7.69 -2.39 -23.21
CA ALA A 123 9.08 -2.01 -23.03
C ALA A 123 9.23 -0.48 -22.93
N ASP A 124 10.39 -0.03 -22.45
CA ASP A 124 10.77 1.39 -22.45
C ASP A 124 11.23 1.81 -23.86
N THR A 125 10.29 1.84 -24.80
CA THR A 125 10.50 2.30 -26.18
C THR A 125 9.41 3.27 -26.60
N PRO A 126 9.68 4.20 -27.55
CA PRO A 126 8.64 5.11 -28.05
C PRO A 126 7.42 4.37 -28.60
N GLU A 127 7.62 3.26 -29.29
CA GLU A 127 6.55 2.46 -29.89
C GLU A 127 5.66 1.84 -28.80
N ASP A 128 6.26 1.28 -27.76
CA ASP A 128 5.53 0.64 -26.66
C ASP A 128 4.88 1.67 -25.75
N ARG A 129 5.41 2.89 -25.66
CA ARG A 129 4.75 4.01 -24.98
C ARG A 129 3.46 4.42 -25.71
N GLU A 130 3.51 4.57 -27.03
CA GLU A 130 2.30 4.88 -27.81
C GLU A 130 1.30 3.71 -27.77
N ARG A 131 1.79 2.45 -27.78
CA ARG A 131 0.94 1.27 -27.57
C ARG A 131 0.29 1.28 -26.19
N ALA A 132 1.04 1.57 -25.12
CA ALA A 132 0.50 1.68 -23.77
C ALA A 132 -0.56 2.78 -23.68
N LYS A 133 -0.32 3.94 -24.31
CA LYS A 133 -1.32 5.01 -24.42
C LYS A 133 -2.57 4.55 -25.19
N ALA A 134 -2.44 3.74 -26.24
CA ALA A 134 -3.59 3.27 -27.01
C ALA A 134 -4.40 2.17 -26.30
N GLU A 135 -3.73 1.29 -25.55
CA GLU A 135 -4.36 0.07 -24.99
C GLU A 135 -4.78 0.23 -23.52
N ILE A 136 -4.06 1.01 -22.73
CA ILE A 136 -4.36 1.22 -21.30
C ILE A 136 -5.28 2.43 -21.17
N ILE A 137 -6.57 2.17 -21.26
CA ILE A 137 -7.61 3.20 -21.28
C ILE A 137 -8.17 3.46 -19.87
N GLU A 138 -8.77 2.43 -19.28
CA GLU A 138 -9.47 2.53 -18.00
C GLU A 138 -8.51 2.36 -16.81
N ASN A 139 -8.88 2.92 -15.66
CA ASN A 139 -8.27 2.58 -14.39
C ASN A 139 -8.91 1.27 -13.87
N PRO A 140 -8.12 0.22 -13.55
CA PRO A 140 -8.64 -1.04 -13.04
C PRO A 140 -9.22 -0.95 -11.61
N PHE A 141 -9.00 0.17 -10.92
CA PHE A 141 -9.59 0.44 -9.62
C PHE A 141 -10.75 1.44 -9.76
N PRO A 142 -11.85 1.24 -9.01
CA PRO A 142 -12.95 2.18 -9.04
C PRO A 142 -12.62 3.47 -8.28
N ILE A 143 -13.26 4.57 -8.68
CA ILE A 143 -13.12 5.86 -8.00
C ILE A 143 -13.81 5.74 -6.64
N THR A 144 -13.04 5.91 -5.58
CA THR A 144 -13.51 5.90 -4.18
C THR A 144 -12.98 7.13 -3.46
N THR A 145 -13.71 7.61 -2.43
CA THR A 145 -13.25 8.74 -1.61
C THR A 145 -11.89 8.42 -0.98
N ARG A 146 -11.74 7.24 -0.38
CA ARG A 146 -10.48 6.78 0.21
C ARG A 146 -9.35 6.73 -0.82
N GLY A 147 -9.60 6.19 -2.02
CA GLY A 147 -8.58 6.12 -3.08
C GLY A 147 -8.13 7.50 -3.58
N LEU A 148 -9.04 8.48 -3.63
CA LEU A 148 -8.70 9.87 -3.97
C LEU A 148 -7.88 10.55 -2.87
N GLU A 149 -8.20 10.32 -1.59
CA GLU A 149 -7.43 10.81 -0.45
C GLU A 149 -6.01 10.23 -0.44
N GLN A 150 -5.89 8.92 -0.60
CA GLN A 150 -4.60 8.23 -0.69
C GLN A 150 -3.80 8.71 -1.91
N GLY A 151 -4.45 8.82 -3.07
CA GLY A 151 -3.85 9.34 -4.30
C GLY A 151 -3.33 10.77 -4.14
N LYS A 152 -4.05 11.61 -3.39
CA LYS A 152 -3.62 12.97 -3.05
C LYS A 152 -2.35 12.96 -2.20
N GLU A 153 -2.32 12.19 -1.13
CA GLU A 153 -1.16 12.10 -0.24
C GLU A 153 0.10 11.65 -0.99
N LEU A 154 -0.04 10.60 -1.79
CA LEU A 154 1.05 10.06 -2.62
C LEU A 154 1.50 11.06 -3.69
N TYR A 155 0.57 11.75 -4.32
CA TYR A 155 0.89 12.80 -5.28
C TYR A 155 1.65 13.95 -4.62
N ASP A 156 1.19 14.42 -3.47
CA ASP A 156 1.83 15.51 -2.73
C ASP A 156 3.25 15.13 -2.30
N LEU A 157 3.47 13.86 -1.93
CA LEU A 157 4.77 13.34 -1.52
C LEU A 157 5.75 13.15 -2.69
N TYR A 158 5.30 12.56 -3.79
CA TYR A 158 6.20 12.09 -4.87
C TYR A 158 6.15 12.93 -6.15
N CYS A 159 5.04 13.60 -6.43
CA CYS A 159 4.79 14.24 -7.73
C CYS A 159 4.75 15.77 -7.64
N ALA A 160 4.10 16.32 -6.61
CA ALA A 160 3.86 17.75 -6.47
C ALA A 160 5.14 18.58 -6.30
N ILE A 161 6.22 17.97 -5.81
CA ILE A 161 7.54 18.62 -5.68
C ILE A 161 8.05 19.16 -7.03
N CYS A 162 7.72 18.50 -8.13
CA CYS A 162 8.05 18.91 -9.50
C CYS A 162 6.81 19.44 -10.25
N HIS A 163 5.68 18.74 -10.19
CA HIS A 163 4.49 19.07 -10.97
C HIS A 163 3.56 20.13 -10.33
N GLY A 164 3.84 20.53 -9.09
CA GLY A 164 3.01 21.44 -8.30
C GLY A 164 1.77 20.75 -7.74
N THR A 165 1.24 21.23 -6.61
CA THR A 165 0.01 20.67 -6.00
C THR A 165 -1.23 20.84 -6.88
N ALA A 166 -1.20 21.82 -7.79
CA ALA A 166 -2.24 22.04 -8.80
C ALA A 166 -2.01 21.24 -10.10
N GLY A 167 -0.90 20.52 -10.25
CA GLY A 167 -0.57 19.78 -11.48
C GLY A 167 -0.20 20.64 -12.68
N ASN A 168 0.08 21.93 -12.47
CA ASN A 168 0.38 22.90 -13.53
C ASN A 168 1.85 22.88 -14.01
N GLY A 169 2.69 21.99 -13.46
CA GLY A 169 4.11 21.91 -13.79
C GLY A 169 4.98 22.92 -13.04
N MET A 170 4.44 23.62 -12.03
CA MET A 170 5.15 24.65 -11.24
C MET A 170 5.39 24.17 -9.80
N GLY A 171 6.06 23.03 -9.65
CA GLY A 171 6.48 22.53 -8.33
C GLY A 171 7.65 23.30 -7.75
N TYR A 172 7.92 23.12 -6.45
CA TYR A 172 8.97 23.86 -5.73
C TYR A 172 10.37 23.72 -6.35
N LEU A 173 10.70 22.60 -7.01
CA LEU A 173 12.00 22.42 -7.66
C LEU A 173 12.22 23.29 -8.90
N VAL A 174 11.14 23.83 -9.49
CA VAL A 174 11.16 24.67 -10.70
C VAL A 174 10.43 26.00 -10.54
N SER A 175 9.83 26.24 -9.38
CA SER A 175 9.13 27.50 -9.11
C SER A 175 10.12 28.65 -9.03
N ASP A 176 9.74 29.79 -9.60
CA ASP A 176 10.46 31.06 -9.50
C ASP A 176 10.64 31.51 -8.03
N ASP A 177 9.75 31.05 -7.14
CA ASP A 177 9.82 31.33 -5.70
C ASP A 177 10.99 30.61 -5.00
N ASN A 178 11.58 29.59 -5.62
CA ASN A 178 12.74 28.90 -5.09
C ASN A 178 14.03 29.50 -5.66
N PRO A 179 14.81 30.27 -4.86
CA PRO A 179 16.03 30.92 -5.33
C PRO A 179 17.15 29.93 -5.71
N ASN A 180 16.99 28.65 -5.35
CA ASN A 180 17.90 27.55 -5.67
C ASN A 180 17.32 26.60 -6.73
N ALA A 181 16.29 27.02 -7.46
CA ALA A 181 15.75 26.23 -8.58
C ALA A 181 16.82 26.09 -9.67
N VAL A 182 17.40 24.89 -9.78
CA VAL A 182 18.44 24.54 -10.76
C VAL A 182 18.00 23.39 -11.67
N TYR A 183 16.74 22.99 -11.59
CA TYR A 183 16.26 21.82 -12.30
C TYR A 183 16.19 22.11 -13.82
N PRO A 184 16.79 21.26 -14.67
CA PRO A 184 17.15 21.64 -16.04
C PRO A 184 15.99 21.64 -17.04
N ALA A 185 14.82 21.09 -16.68
CA ALA A 185 13.69 20.98 -17.59
C ALA A 185 12.36 21.20 -16.87
N GLN A 186 11.47 21.95 -17.51
CA GLN A 186 10.13 22.17 -16.98
C GLN A 186 9.33 20.85 -16.97
N PRO A 187 8.79 20.44 -15.80
CA PRO A 187 7.86 19.33 -15.70
C PRO A 187 6.61 19.61 -16.54
N ALA A 188 6.01 18.54 -17.05
CA ALA A 188 4.78 18.66 -17.82
C ALA A 188 3.65 19.28 -16.97
N ASN A 189 2.89 20.17 -17.60
CA ASN A 189 1.60 20.62 -17.09
C ASN A 189 0.56 19.50 -17.33
N LEU A 190 0.14 18.85 -16.25
CA LEU A 190 -0.76 17.70 -16.27
C LEU A 190 -2.22 18.10 -16.50
N ILE A 191 -2.58 19.38 -16.30
CA ILE A 191 -3.95 19.88 -16.46
C ILE A 191 -4.20 20.54 -17.83
N ASN A 192 -3.21 20.56 -18.71
CA ASN A 192 -3.42 21.07 -20.08
C ASN A 192 -4.28 20.10 -20.92
N GLU A 193 -4.71 20.55 -22.10
CA GLU A 193 -5.57 19.77 -22.99
C GLU A 193 -4.91 18.47 -23.50
N ASP A 194 -3.61 18.50 -23.83
CA ASP A 194 -2.86 17.32 -24.33
C ASP A 194 -2.80 16.18 -23.28
N PHE A 195 -2.61 16.51 -22.01
CA PHE A 195 -2.60 15.53 -20.93
C PHE A 195 -4.02 15.14 -20.48
N SER A 196 -4.95 16.09 -20.47
CA SER A 196 -6.36 15.84 -20.14
C SER A 196 -7.02 14.86 -21.13
N ASN A 197 -6.76 15.04 -22.42
CA ASN A 197 -7.31 14.19 -23.49
C ASN A 197 -6.54 12.89 -23.72
N SER A 198 -5.44 12.66 -23.00
CA SER A 198 -4.70 11.41 -23.09
C SER A 198 -5.33 10.33 -22.21
N SER A 199 -5.16 9.06 -22.60
CA SER A 199 -5.53 7.91 -21.78
C SER A 199 -4.66 7.76 -20.52
N ASN A 200 -5.10 6.90 -19.59
CA ASN A 200 -4.35 6.58 -18.39
C ASN A 200 -2.99 5.93 -18.67
N GLY A 201 -2.85 5.22 -19.79
CA GLY A 201 -1.62 4.57 -20.22
C GLY A 201 -0.42 5.51 -20.33
N ARG A 202 -0.64 6.77 -20.75
CA ARG A 202 0.43 7.78 -20.79
C ARG A 202 1.02 8.06 -19.41
N PHE A 203 0.16 8.19 -18.40
CA PHE A 203 0.58 8.44 -17.03
C PHE A 203 1.21 7.20 -16.41
N TYR A 204 0.56 6.04 -16.57
CA TYR A 204 1.06 4.79 -16.00
C TYR A 204 2.43 4.41 -16.56
N HIS A 205 2.65 4.54 -17.88
CA HIS A 205 3.94 4.25 -18.50
C HIS A 205 5.05 5.20 -17.99
N ALA A 206 4.74 6.50 -17.86
CA ALA A 206 5.68 7.47 -17.31
C ALA A 206 6.02 7.23 -15.82
N ILE A 207 5.07 6.73 -15.03
CA ILE A 207 5.33 6.34 -13.63
C ILE A 207 6.24 5.09 -13.58
N VAL A 208 6.01 4.13 -14.49
CA VAL A 208 6.78 2.88 -14.53
C VAL A 208 8.22 3.09 -15.00
N TYR A 209 8.45 3.79 -16.10
CA TYR A 209 9.79 3.94 -16.68
C TYR A 209 10.44 5.30 -16.45
N GLY A 210 9.64 6.33 -16.16
CA GLY A 210 10.09 7.71 -16.26
C GLY A 210 9.94 8.25 -17.68
N LEU A 211 10.30 9.52 -17.86
CA LEU A 211 10.37 10.15 -19.18
C LEU A 211 11.32 11.34 -19.14
N ASN A 212 12.26 11.41 -20.08
CA ASN A 212 13.30 12.43 -20.16
C ASN A 212 14.11 12.51 -18.85
N VAL A 213 13.90 13.58 -18.06
CA VAL A 213 14.57 13.81 -16.77
C VAL A 213 13.80 13.25 -15.58
N MET A 214 12.54 12.86 -15.77
CA MET A 214 11.73 12.22 -14.72
C MET A 214 12.17 10.76 -14.60
N GLY A 215 12.67 10.35 -13.43
CA GLY A 215 13.01 8.96 -13.14
C GLY A 215 11.78 8.07 -12.90
N SER A 216 12.02 6.76 -12.82
CA SER A 216 10.99 5.78 -12.47
C SER A 216 10.54 5.92 -11.01
N TYR A 217 9.24 5.69 -10.79
CA TYR A 217 8.61 5.58 -9.48
C TYR A 217 8.07 4.17 -9.21
N SER A 218 8.41 3.20 -10.06
CA SER A 218 7.95 1.81 -9.93
C SER A 218 8.44 1.12 -8.64
N ASP A 219 9.56 1.55 -8.10
CA ASP A 219 10.15 1.08 -6.84
C ASP A 219 9.55 1.75 -5.58
N LYS A 220 8.89 2.90 -5.76
CA LYS A 220 8.35 3.74 -4.66
C LYS A 220 6.84 3.55 -4.49
N LEU A 221 6.14 3.26 -5.57
CA LEU A 221 4.69 3.08 -5.60
C LEU A 221 4.34 1.65 -5.99
N SER A 222 3.47 1.01 -5.20
CA SER A 222 2.83 -0.25 -5.55
C SER A 222 1.87 -0.09 -6.72
N TYR A 223 1.44 -1.21 -7.31
CA TYR A 223 0.49 -1.21 -8.43
C TYR A 223 -0.74 -0.34 -8.18
N GLU A 224 -1.46 -0.57 -7.07
CA GLU A 224 -2.67 0.19 -6.72
C GLU A 224 -2.37 1.67 -6.49
N GLU A 225 -1.31 1.98 -5.75
CA GLU A 225 -0.92 3.36 -5.43
C GLU A 225 -0.66 4.20 -6.70
N ARG A 226 -0.05 3.61 -7.73
CA ARG A 226 0.13 4.29 -9.04
C ARG A 226 -1.19 4.69 -9.66
N TRP A 227 -2.21 3.84 -9.55
CA TRP A 227 -3.54 4.09 -10.09
C TRP A 227 -4.34 5.09 -9.25
N GLN A 228 -4.17 5.07 -7.93
CA GLN A 228 -4.74 6.09 -7.03
C GLN A 228 -4.16 7.48 -7.34
N VAL A 229 -2.85 7.58 -7.59
CA VAL A 229 -2.22 8.82 -8.05
C VAL A 229 -2.80 9.28 -9.39
N ILE A 230 -3.05 8.35 -10.33
CA ILE A 230 -3.69 8.69 -11.62
C ILE A 230 -5.12 9.19 -11.40
N HIS A 231 -5.93 8.58 -10.52
CA HIS A 231 -7.25 9.11 -10.15
C HIS A 231 -7.15 10.53 -9.61
N TYR A 232 -6.17 10.81 -8.75
CA TYR A 232 -5.98 12.16 -8.23
C TYR A 232 -5.59 13.16 -9.33
N ILE A 233 -4.71 12.78 -10.27
CA ILE A 233 -4.40 13.61 -11.45
C ILE A 233 -5.67 13.90 -12.26
N ARG A 234 -6.56 12.90 -12.46
CA ARG A 234 -7.84 13.11 -13.13
C ARG A 234 -8.77 14.03 -12.36
N SER A 235 -8.77 13.97 -11.03
CA SER A 235 -9.55 14.90 -10.20
C SER A 235 -9.07 16.35 -10.34
N LEU A 236 -7.75 16.57 -10.49
CA LEU A 236 -7.20 17.90 -10.76
C LEU A 236 -7.62 18.42 -12.14
N GLN A 237 -7.57 17.57 -13.15
CA GLN A 237 -8.03 17.90 -14.52
C GLN A 237 -9.54 18.21 -14.54
N ALA A 238 -10.35 17.40 -13.86
CA ALA A 238 -11.79 17.61 -13.75
C ALA A 238 -12.11 18.94 -13.05
N LYS A 239 -11.39 19.26 -11.97
CA LYS A 239 -11.52 20.54 -11.26
C LYS A 239 -11.23 21.74 -12.18
N GLU A 240 -10.17 21.67 -12.98
CA GLU A 240 -9.83 22.72 -13.96
C GLU A 240 -10.92 22.85 -15.04
N ALA A 241 -11.49 21.73 -15.49
CA ALA A 241 -12.57 21.69 -16.47
C ALA A 241 -13.96 22.02 -15.89
N GLY A 242 -14.09 22.22 -14.58
CA GLY A 242 -15.39 22.43 -13.92
C GLY A 242 -16.31 21.19 -13.92
N ALA A 243 -15.73 19.99 -14.03
CA ALA A 243 -16.43 18.70 -14.05
C ALA A 243 -16.35 17.99 -12.69
N ALA A 244 -17.27 17.06 -12.44
CA ALA A 244 -17.29 16.23 -11.23
C ALA A 244 -16.41 14.97 -11.41
N TYR A 245 -15.63 14.65 -10.37
CA TYR A 245 -14.81 13.44 -10.30
C TYR A 245 -14.73 12.96 -8.85
N ASP A 246 -15.64 12.08 -8.47
CA ASP A 246 -15.79 11.55 -7.12
C ASP A 246 -16.30 10.09 -7.12
N GLN A 247 -16.56 9.55 -5.92
CA GLN A 247 -17.02 8.18 -5.75
C GLN A 247 -18.35 7.88 -6.45
N THR A 248 -19.20 8.88 -6.67
CA THR A 248 -20.54 8.73 -7.24
C THR A 248 -20.58 9.09 -8.72
N THR A 249 -19.76 10.04 -9.16
CA THR A 249 -19.87 10.64 -10.48
C THR A 249 -18.50 10.88 -11.11
N ASN A 250 -18.36 10.49 -12.39
CA ASN A 250 -17.27 10.93 -13.26
C ASN A 250 -17.86 11.58 -14.51
N SER A 251 -18.00 12.91 -14.50
CA SER A 251 -18.54 13.68 -15.63
C SER A 251 -17.44 14.24 -16.54
N PHE A 252 -16.17 13.99 -16.23
CA PHE A 252 -15.03 14.52 -16.97
C PHE A 252 -14.59 13.56 -18.08
N ASN A 253 -14.31 12.31 -17.72
CA ASN A 253 -13.76 11.31 -18.64
C ASN A 253 -14.21 9.89 -18.26
N ALA A 254 -15.51 9.61 -18.44
CA ALA A 254 -16.13 8.34 -18.04
C ALA A 254 -15.37 7.08 -18.52
N ALA A 255 -14.72 7.12 -19.69
CA ALA A 255 -13.94 6.00 -20.21
C ALA A 255 -12.64 5.69 -19.42
N TYR A 256 -12.17 6.59 -18.57
CA TYR A 256 -10.89 6.47 -17.87
C TYR A 256 -11.02 6.11 -16.39
N GLY A 257 -12.23 5.96 -15.87
CA GLY A 257 -12.43 5.52 -14.49
C GLY A 257 -13.91 5.40 -14.13
N THR A 258 -14.23 4.30 -13.47
CA THR A 258 -15.60 3.96 -13.09
C THR A 258 -15.85 4.34 -11.63
N PRO A 259 -16.88 5.16 -11.30
CA PRO A 259 -17.23 5.47 -9.91
C PRO A 259 -17.70 4.25 -9.13
N ALA A 260 -17.22 4.04 -7.91
CA ALA A 260 -17.61 2.91 -7.08
C ALA A 260 -19.10 2.95 -6.66
N GLY A 261 -19.69 4.14 -6.58
CA GLY A 261 -21.11 4.34 -6.23
C GLY A 261 -22.06 4.35 -7.44
N SER A 262 -21.60 3.99 -8.64
CA SER A 262 -22.47 3.94 -9.84
C SER A 262 -23.45 2.76 -9.76
N GLU A 263 -24.65 2.89 -10.36
CA GLU A 263 -25.68 1.83 -10.33
C GLU A 263 -25.16 0.48 -10.87
N GLU A 264 -24.22 0.50 -11.82
CA GLU A 264 -23.56 -0.71 -12.36
C GLU A 264 -22.65 -1.42 -11.32
N SER A 265 -22.03 -0.66 -10.42
CA SER A 265 -21.21 -1.16 -9.31
C SER A 265 -22.08 -1.72 -8.16
N MET A 266 -23.20 -1.05 -7.87
CA MET A 266 -24.16 -1.43 -6.82
C MET A 266 -24.98 -2.67 -7.17
N ILE A 267 -25.08 -3.05 -8.45
CA ILE A 267 -25.70 -4.32 -8.88
C ILE A 267 -24.75 -5.51 -8.72
N ALA A 268 -23.43 -5.26 -8.75
CA ALA A 268 -22.41 -6.29 -8.52
C ALA A 268 -22.21 -6.62 -7.03
N GLU A 269 -22.42 -5.64 -6.15
CA GLU A 269 -22.50 -5.84 -4.70
C GLU A 269 -23.95 -6.15 -4.33
N GLY A 270 -24.33 -7.43 -4.40
CA GLY A 270 -25.66 -7.89 -3.98
C GLY A 270 -26.03 -7.35 -2.59
N PRO A 271 -27.33 -7.12 -2.31
CA PRO A 271 -27.75 -6.31 -1.17
C PRO A 271 -27.17 -6.88 0.13
N MET A 272 -26.36 -6.08 0.81
CA MET A 272 -26.04 -6.30 2.22
C MET A 272 -27.38 -6.38 2.96
N SER A 273 -27.70 -7.57 3.47
CA SER A 273 -28.89 -7.79 4.26
C SER A 273 -28.77 -7.05 5.59
N ASP A 274 -29.27 -5.82 5.63
CA ASP A 274 -29.65 -5.15 6.87
C ASP A 274 -30.93 -5.83 7.39
N GLU A 275 -30.77 -6.77 8.32
CA GLU A 275 -31.83 -7.20 9.25
C GLU A 275 -31.19 -7.98 10.41
N MET A 276 -30.55 -7.26 11.34
CA MET A 276 -30.37 -7.75 12.71
C MET A 276 -31.52 -7.19 13.55
N GLU A 277 -32.67 -7.86 13.48
CA GLU A 277 -33.73 -7.68 14.47
C GLU A 277 -33.41 -8.59 15.67
N ALA A 278 -33.12 -7.96 16.82
CA ALA A 278 -32.79 -8.64 18.05
C ALA A 278 -34.04 -9.29 18.68
N PRO A 279 -34.01 -10.56 19.12
CA PRO A 279 -35.07 -11.09 19.94
C PRO A 279 -34.79 -10.74 21.41
N GLY A 280 -35.56 -9.80 21.94
CA GLY A 280 -35.77 -9.66 23.37
C GLY A 280 -36.87 -10.60 23.82
N GLU A 281 -36.58 -11.48 24.78
CA GLU A 281 -37.63 -12.20 25.52
C GLU A 281 -37.38 -12.09 27.02
N GLY A 282 -38.32 -11.40 27.67
CA GLY A 282 -38.61 -11.49 29.09
C GLY A 282 -40.12 -11.51 29.28
N GLY A 283 -40.61 -12.41 30.15
CA GLY A 283 -42.02 -12.51 30.56
C GLY A 283 -42.50 -13.96 30.64
N THR A 284 -42.45 -14.63 31.80
CA THR A 284 -43.49 -14.72 32.85
C THR A 284 -44.66 -15.67 32.54
N GLU A 285 -44.63 -16.80 33.24
CA GLU A 285 -45.67 -17.48 34.05
C GLU A 285 -47.14 -17.66 33.58
N GLU A 286 -47.53 -18.94 33.71
CA GLU A 286 -48.79 -19.51 34.22
C GLU A 286 -50.10 -19.51 33.41
N GLY A 287 -50.71 -20.71 33.33
CA GLY A 287 -52.09 -20.91 32.90
C GLY A 287 -52.50 -22.34 32.49
N THR A 288 -52.51 -23.27 33.46
CA THR A 288 -53.47 -24.38 33.71
C THR A 288 -54.22 -25.13 32.58
N GLU A 289 -54.16 -26.48 32.67
CA GLU A 289 -55.27 -27.48 32.62
C GLU A 289 -56.08 -27.68 31.31
N ASP A 290 -56.59 -28.85 30.89
CA ASP A 290 -56.72 -30.25 31.34
C ASP A 290 -57.24 -31.09 30.13
N HIS A 291 -57.21 -32.41 30.27
CA HIS A 291 -57.87 -33.50 29.53
C HIS A 291 -57.13 -34.03 28.29
N GLY A 292 -56.76 -35.30 28.15
CA GLY A 292 -57.26 -36.53 28.77
C GLY A 292 -57.72 -37.50 27.65
N GLY A 293 -57.11 -38.69 27.56
CA GLY A 293 -57.50 -39.75 26.60
C GLY A 293 -56.31 -40.59 26.13
N THR A 294 -55.87 -41.58 26.92
CA THR A 294 -56.07 -43.04 26.71
C THR A 294 -55.30 -43.59 25.49
N GLU A 295 -54.21 -44.33 25.73
CA GLU A 295 -54.11 -45.81 25.56
C GLU A 295 -54.20 -46.21 24.07
N ASP A 296 -53.27 -46.96 23.46
CA ASP A 296 -52.83 -48.26 23.95
C ASP A 296 -51.64 -48.87 23.15
N HIS A 297 -50.91 -49.72 23.86
CA HIS A 297 -50.13 -50.91 23.49
C HIS A 297 -49.18 -51.05 22.29
N SER A 298 -48.00 -51.58 22.67
CA SER A 298 -47.20 -52.64 22.02
C SER A 298 -46.45 -52.26 20.75
N GLY A 299 -45.16 -52.53 20.60
CA GLY A 299 -44.33 -53.62 21.07
C GLY A 299 -43.48 -53.99 19.84
N GLY A 300 -42.18 -53.77 19.87
CA GLY A 300 -41.26 -54.89 20.03
C GLY A 300 -40.24 -54.92 18.89
N HIS A 301 -39.00 -55.10 19.33
CA HIS A 301 -37.74 -55.35 18.61
C HIS A 301 -37.03 -54.16 17.96
#